data_AF-A0A183F1F5-F1
#
_entry.id   AF-A0A183F1F5-F1
#
_cell.length_a   1.000
_cell.length_b   1.000
_cell.length_c   1.000
_cell.angle_alpha   90.00
_cell.angle_beta   90.00
_cell.angle_gamma   90.00
#
_symmetry.space_group_name_H-M   'P 1'
#
loop_
_entity.id
_entity.type
_entity.pdbx_description
1 polymer ?
#
loop_
_entity_poly.entity_id
_entity_poly.type
_entity_poly.pdbx_seq_one_letter_code
_entity_poly.pdbx_strand_id
1 'polypeptide(L)' 'MPLPLFGKSHKSPPDIIKNLRDSLTQLEKLDRHDKKIDKVGEEVSKWLQAVKGIIYGQDGQEPHVDQ' A
#
# COMPACT_ATOMS: atom_id res chain seq x y z
N MET A 1 -10.26 -14.20 26.42
CA MET A 1 -9.82 -14.41 25.03
C MET A 1 -9.31 -13.07 24.51
N PRO A 2 -8.09 -12.95 23.97
CA PRO A 2 -7.65 -11.68 23.41
C PRO A 2 -8.44 -11.40 22.13
N LEU A 3 -9.02 -10.20 22.05
CA LEU A 3 -9.71 -9.69 20.87
C LEU A 3 -8.70 -9.47 19.73
N PRO A 4 -9.05 -9.73 18.46
CA PRO A 4 -8.18 -9.44 17.33
C PRO A 4 -8.07 -7.91 17.17
N LEU A 5 -7.06 -7.29 17.77
CA LEU A 5 -6.86 -5.83 17.79
C LEU A 5 -6.29 -5.24 16.50
N PHE A 6 -6.11 -6.03 15.44
CA PHE A 6 -5.63 -5.51 14.16
C PHE A 6 -6.39 -6.17 13.01
N GLY A 7 -7.62 -5.69 12.77
CA GLY A 7 -8.29 -5.88 11.49
C GLY A 7 -7.40 -5.27 10.40
N LYS A 8 -6.77 -6.13 9.61
CA LYS A 8 -5.91 -5.77 8.48
C LYS A 8 -6.69 -4.81 7.59
N SER A 9 -6.06 -3.70 7.20
CA SER A 9 -6.67 -2.64 6.42
C SER A 9 -7.48 -3.19 5.24
N HIS A 10 -8.81 -3.05 5.30
CA HIS A 10 -9.81 -3.43 4.30
C HIS A 10 -9.69 -2.57 3.03
N LYS A 11 -8.61 -2.70 2.26
CA LYS A 11 -8.56 -2.14 0.90
C LYS A 11 -8.54 -3.27 -0.11
N SER A 12 -9.46 -3.22 -1.07
CA SER A 12 -9.52 -4.20 -2.15
C SER A 12 -8.26 -4.09 -3.03
N PRO A 13 -7.84 -5.17 -3.72
CA PRO A 13 -6.70 -5.09 -4.65
C PRO A 13 -6.83 -3.96 -5.69
N PRO A 14 -8.00 -3.71 -6.32
CA PRO A 14 -8.19 -2.55 -7.20
C PRO A 14 -7.93 -1.21 -6.51
N ASP A 15 -8.38 -1.03 -5.27
CA ASP A 15 -8.13 0.21 -4.52
C ASP A 15 -6.64 0.42 -4.24
N ILE A 16 -5.91 -0.65 -3.93
CA ILE A 16 -4.46 -0.60 -3.68
C ILE A 16 -3.73 -0.16 -4.95
N ILE A 17 -4.05 -0.77 -6.09
CA ILE A 17 -3.46 -0.39 -7.39
C ILE A 17 -3.81 1.04 -7.77
N LYS A 18 -5.06 1.46 -7.55
CA LYS A 18 -5.50 2.84 -7.81
C LYS A 18 -4.70 3.83 -6.96
N ASN A 19 -4.59 3.59 -5.66
CA ASN A 19 -3.84 4.51 -4.78
C ASN A 19 -2.34 4.52 -5.12
N LEU A 20 -1.75 3.38 -5.49
CA LEU A 20 -0.37 3.34 -5.96
C LEU A 20 -0.18 4.21 -7.21
N ARG A 21 -1.07 4.08 -8.19
CA ARG A 21 -1.04 4.91 -9.40
C ARG A 21 -1.15 6.40 -9.07
N ASP A 22 -2.10 6.76 -8.21
CA ASP A 22 -2.33 8.16 -7.83
C ASP A 22 -1.12 8.75 -7.08
N SER A 23 -0.48 7.98 -6.19
CA SER A 23 0.75 8.40 -5.50
C SER A 23 1.94 8.53 -6.44
N LEU A 24 2.09 7.62 -7.43
CA LEU A 24 3.14 7.73 -8.46
C LEU A 24 2.93 8.96 -9.35
N THR A 25 1.71 9.20 -9.82
CA THR A 25 1.37 10.39 -10.61
C THR A 25 1.57 11.69 -9.82
N GLN A 26 1.37 11.66 -8.50
CA GLN A 26 1.71 12.80 -7.64
C GLN A 26 3.22 12.99 -7.57
N LEU A 27 3.98 11.91 -7.33
CA LEU A 27 5.44 11.96 -7.24
C LEU A 27 6.07 12.51 -8.52
N GLU A 28 5.58 12.11 -9.70
CA GLU A 28 6.03 12.60 -11.01
C GLU A 28 5.81 14.11 -11.21
N LYS A 29 4.82 14.69 -10.55
CA LYS A 29 4.50 16.12 -10.64
C LYS A 29 5.26 16.98 -9.65
N LEU A 30 5.86 16.37 -8.62
CA LEU A 30 6.62 17.09 -7.60
C LEU A 30 8.00 17.45 -8.14
N ASP A 31 8.44 18.67 -7.86
CA ASP A 31 9.83 19.04 -8.06
C ASP A 31 10.73 18.31 -7.05
N ARG A 32 11.99 18.07 -7.41
CA ARG A 32 12.98 17.41 -6.54
C ARG A 32 13.20 18.12 -5.22
N HIS A 33 12.91 19.43 -5.15
CA HIS A 33 13.04 20.24 -3.94
C HIS A 33 11.72 20.44 -3.19
N ASP A 34 10.62 19.80 -3.63
CA ASP A 34 9.34 19.90 -2.93
C ASP A 34 9.40 19.15 -1.59
N LYS A 35 9.11 19.85 -0.50
CA LYS A 35 9.05 19.29 0.87
C LYS A 35 8.05 18.13 1.05
N LYS A 36 7.17 17.88 0.08
CA LYS A 36 6.23 16.76 0.09
C LYS A 36 6.81 15.48 -0.55
N ILE A 37 7.96 15.55 -1.21
CA ILE A 37 8.55 14.42 -1.93
C ILE A 37 8.75 13.20 -1.04
N ASP A 38 9.23 13.40 0.19
CA ASP A 38 9.45 12.33 1.16
C ASP A 38 8.13 11.68 1.57
N LYS A 39 7.11 12.50 1.89
CA LYS A 39 5.79 12.02 2.27
C LYS A 39 5.14 11.19 1.14
N VAL A 40 5.19 11.69 -0.10
CA VAL A 40 4.62 10.97 -1.24
C VAL A 40 5.43 9.70 -1.54
N GLY A 41 6.76 9.73 -1.37
CA GLY A 41 7.63 8.56 -1.48
C GLY A 41 7.32 7.47 -0.45
N GLU A 42 7.02 7.85 0.80
CA GLU A 42 6.55 6.93 1.83
C GLU A 42 5.20 6.29 1.47
N GLU A 43 4.27 7.08 0.92
CA GLU A 43 2.98 6.57 0.45
C GLU A 43 3.15 5.55 -0.70
N VAL A 44 4.01 5.85 -1.68
CA VAL A 44 4.36 4.90 -2.76
C VAL A 44 4.94 3.62 -2.17
N SER A 45 5.89 3.73 -1.23
CA SER A 45 6.53 2.58 -0.59
C SER A 45 5.51 1.71 0.15
N LYS A 46 4.56 2.31 0.87
CA LYS A 46 3.47 1.61 1.55
C LYS A 46 2.59 0.84 0.56
N TRP A 47 2.21 1.44 -0.56
CA TRP A 47 1.37 0.77 -1.55
C TRP A 47 2.12 -0.36 -2.28
N LEU A 48 3.41 -0.20 -2.54
CA LEU A 48 4.24 -1.27 -3.10
C LEU A 48 4.32 -2.49 -2.15
N GLN A 49 4.43 -2.27 -0.84
CA GLN A 49 4.37 -3.36 0.14
C GLN A 49 2.99 -4.04 0.16
N ALA A 50 1.91 -3.28 0.02
CA ALA A 50 0.57 -3.85 -0.09
C ALA A 50 0.40 -4.70 -1.37
N VAL A 51 0.92 -4.23 -2.51
CA VAL A 51 0.94 -5.00 -3.76
C VAL A 51 1.77 -6.27 -3.62
N LYS A 52 2.96 -6.18 -3.00
CA LYS A 52 3.78 -7.36 -2.70
C LYS A 52 2.98 -8.38 -1.88
N GLY A 53 2.28 -7.92 -0.84
CA GLY A 53 1.43 -8.76 0.00
C GLY A 53 0.28 -9.44 -0.76
N ILE A 54 -0.31 -8.77 -1.76
CA ILE A 54 -1.36 -9.37 -2.61
C ILE A 54 -0.78 -10.47 -3.51
N ILE A 55 0.37 -10.21 -4.15
CA ILE A 55 0.92 -11.11 -5.17
C ILE A 55 1.65 -12.30 -4.55
N TYR A 56 2.43 -12.05 -3.50
CA TYR A 56 3.33 -13.04 -2.91
C TYR A 56 2.88 -13.52 -1.52
N GLY A 57 1.82 -12.94 -0.97
CA GLY A 57 1.49 -13.11 0.45
C GLY A 57 2.38 -12.26 1.36
N GLN A 58 2.03 -12.18 2.64
CA GLN A 58 2.93 -11.66 3.67
C GLN A 58 3.75 -12.82 4.25
N ASP A 59 5.01 -12.59 4.57
CA ASP A 59 5.87 -13.62 5.18
C ASP A 59 5.17 -14.24 6.39
N GLY A 60 4.78 -15.52 6.27
CA GLY A 60 4.06 -16.29 7.30
C GLY A 60 2.53 -16.26 7.27
N GLN A 61 1.89 -15.69 6.23
CA GLN A 61 0.44 -15.75 6.05
C GLN A 61 0.06 -16.28 4.67
N GLU A 62 -0.72 -17.36 4.66
CA GLU A 62 -1.35 -17.87 3.44
C GLU A 62 -2.21 -16.78 2.77
N PRO A 63 -2.23 -16.71 1.43
CA PRO A 63 -3.07 -15.76 0.71
C PRO A 63 -4.52 -15.98 1.14
N HIS A 64 -5.20 -14.93 1.58
CA HIS A 64 -6.62 -15.02 1.91
C HIS A 64 -7.36 -15.23 0.59
N VAL A 65 -7.76 -16.48 0.32
CA VAL A 65 -8.38 -16.92 -0.94
C VAL A 65 -9.84 -16.45 -1.04
N ASP A 66 -10.36 -15.75 -0.04
CA ASP A 66 -11.75 -15.30 -0.01
C ASP A 66 -11.84 -13.78 0.25
N GLN A 67 -11.90 -13.00 -0.82
CA GLN A 67 -12.53 -11.68 -0.85
C GLN A 67 -13.44 -11.56 -2.07
#